data_AF-A0A448YZW8-F1
#
_entry.id   AF-A0A448YZW8-F1
#
_cell.length_a   1.000
_cell.length_b   1.000
_cell.length_c   1.000
_cell.angle_alpha   90.00
_cell.angle_beta   90.00
_cell.angle_gamma   90.00
#
_symmetry.space_group_name_H-M   'P 1'
#
loop_
_entity.id
_entity.type
_entity.pdbx_description
1 polymer ?
#
loop_
_entity_poly.entity_id
_entity_poly.type
_entity_poly.pdbx_seq_one_letter_code
_entity_poly.pdbx_strand_id
1 'polypeptide(L)'
;MPASNALVFEYFERDPSFVPTQEFHGNTTTMPGGHTASNKDVPPHLNDVADAVRPQLEEMRGERPGFRFDAYKVLEFRQQVVAGMVYHFKIRVGERDDDCLHAKVFEPLPHTGDGPVVVVQERATLQDPLKIL
;
A
#
# COMPACT_ATOMS: atom_id res chain seq x y z
N MET A 1 34.83 6.89 0.03
CA MET A 1 34.13 5.59 0.05
C MET A 1 34.47 4.88 1.35
N PRO A 2 33.54 4.18 2.01
CA PRO A 2 32.21 4.62 2.45
C PRO A 2 31.99 4.32 3.96
N ALA A 3 31.02 4.97 4.60
CA ALA A 3 30.13 4.39 5.62
C ALA A 3 29.26 5.48 6.25
N SER A 4 28.11 5.75 5.63
CA SER A 4 27.01 6.47 6.28
C SER A 4 25.77 5.61 6.12
N ASN A 5 25.55 4.70 7.07
CA ASN A 5 24.31 3.95 7.17
C ASN A 5 24.06 3.57 8.63
N ALA A 6 23.72 4.55 9.45
CA ALA A 6 23.41 4.33 10.87
C ALA A 6 22.43 5.35 11.48
N LEU A 7 21.69 6.14 10.67
CA LEU A 7 20.83 7.21 11.19
C LEU A 7 19.39 7.15 10.67
N VAL A 8 18.79 5.97 10.59
CA VAL A 8 17.36 5.83 10.22
C VAL A 8 16.55 4.99 11.21
N PHE A 9 17.11 4.59 12.35
CA PHE A 9 16.42 3.75 13.33
C PHE A 9 16.11 4.42 14.67
N GLU A 10 16.43 5.69 14.85
CA GLU A 10 16.31 6.37 16.16
C GLU A 10 15.35 7.56 16.16
N TYR A 11 14.25 7.47 15.40
CA TYR A 11 13.22 8.51 15.33
C TYR A 11 11.80 7.96 15.59
N PHE A 12 11.68 6.93 16.43
CA PHE A 12 10.38 6.35 16.80
C PHE A 12 9.94 6.64 18.25
N GLU A 13 10.74 7.32 19.08
CA GLU A 13 10.43 7.45 20.52
C GLU A 13 10.41 8.88 21.09
N ARG A 14 10.19 9.93 20.26
CA ARG A 14 10.18 11.31 20.80
C ARG A 14 9.10 12.25 20.28
N ASP A 15 7.88 11.76 20.11
CA ASP A 15 6.73 12.68 20.04
C ASP A 15 5.65 12.35 21.09
N PRO A 16 5.68 13.02 22.26
CA PRO A 16 4.67 12.84 23.30
C PRO A 16 3.30 13.45 22.92
N SER A 17 3.14 13.99 21.71
CA SER A 17 1.85 14.47 21.18
C SER A 17 1.10 13.44 20.33
N PHE A 18 1.65 12.24 20.12
CA PHE A 18 0.92 11.14 19.50
C PHE A 18 -0.15 10.60 20.47
N VAL A 19 -1.30 11.26 20.48
CA VAL A 19 -2.56 10.73 20.99
C VAL A 19 -3.20 9.93 19.87
N PRO A 20 -3.22 8.58 19.92
CA PRO A 20 -3.98 7.78 18.98
C PRO A 20 -5.47 7.90 19.34
N THR A 21 -6.12 8.98 18.93
CA THR A 21 -7.59 9.08 19.01
C THR A 21 -8.19 8.57 17.71
N GLN A 22 -8.11 7.25 17.52
CA GLN A 22 -9.09 6.55 16.68
C GLN A 22 -9.42 5.24 17.39
N GLU A 23 -10.46 5.29 18.21
CA GLU A 23 -11.00 4.14 18.92
C GLU A 23 -11.57 3.14 17.90
N PHE A 24 -10.78 2.14 17.53
CA PHE A 24 -11.28 0.90 16.93
C PHE A 24 -11.12 -0.22 17.95
N HIS A 25 -12.26 -0.72 18.44
CA HIS A 25 -12.32 -1.87 19.33
C HIS A 25 -11.80 -3.12 18.61
N GLY A 26 -10.60 -3.57 18.97
CA GLY A 26 -9.98 -4.82 18.52
C GLY A 26 -8.45 -4.80 18.72
N ASN A 27 -7.95 -5.59 19.67
CA ASN A 27 -6.61 -5.50 20.27
C ASN A 27 -5.38 -5.86 19.39
N THR A 28 -5.30 -5.48 18.12
CA THR A 28 -4.08 -5.76 17.34
C THR A 28 -3.03 -4.69 17.58
N THR A 29 -2.09 -4.96 18.49
CA THR A 29 -0.81 -4.24 18.64
C THR A 29 -0.03 -4.32 17.33
N THR A 30 -0.24 -3.37 16.42
CA THR A 30 0.58 -3.21 15.22
C THR A 30 1.92 -2.60 15.64
N MET A 31 2.93 -3.45 15.81
CA MET A 31 4.31 -3.02 16.04
C MET A 31 4.90 -2.41 14.76
N PRO A 32 5.80 -1.41 14.84
CA PRO A 32 6.52 -0.92 13.68
C PRO A 32 7.23 -2.08 12.96
N GLY A 33 7.09 -2.15 11.64
CA GLY A 33 7.62 -3.23 10.80
C GLY A 33 6.73 -4.48 10.67
N GLY A 34 5.64 -4.61 11.44
CA GLY A 34 4.68 -5.71 11.30
C GLY A 34 3.63 -5.46 10.22
N HIS A 35 3.31 -6.49 9.42
CA HIS A 35 2.16 -6.44 8.51
C HIS A 35 0.87 -6.75 9.26
N THR A 36 -0.17 -6.00 8.97
CA THR A 36 -1.55 -6.32 9.37
C THR A 36 -2.05 -7.56 8.61
N ALA A 37 -3.07 -8.21 9.19
CA ALA A 37 -3.78 -9.30 8.51
C ALA A 37 -4.45 -8.81 7.22
N SER A 38 -4.64 -9.72 6.25
CA SER A 38 -5.47 -9.43 5.07
C SER A 38 -6.86 -9.00 5.51
N ASN A 39 -7.31 -7.83 5.05
CA ASN A 39 -8.68 -7.40 5.22
C ASN A 39 -9.34 -7.15 3.85
N LYS A 40 -10.60 -7.57 3.73
CA LYS A 40 -11.45 -7.39 2.54
C LYS A 40 -12.31 -6.13 2.64
N ASP A 41 -12.49 -5.61 3.85
CA ASP A 41 -13.24 -4.39 4.12
C ASP A 41 -12.34 -3.18 3.88
N VAL A 42 -12.27 -2.73 2.62
CA VAL A 42 -11.38 -1.64 2.19
C VAL A 42 -11.99 -0.30 2.60
N PRO A 43 -11.39 0.44 3.55
CA PRO A 43 -11.87 1.77 3.91
C PRO A 43 -11.73 2.77 2.74
N PRO A 44 -12.55 3.84 2.71
CA PRO A 44 -12.56 4.81 1.61
C PRO A 44 -11.19 5.41 1.28
N HIS A 45 -10.41 5.78 2.30
CA HIS A 45 -9.09 6.40 2.11
C HIS A 45 -8.11 5.52 1.32
N LEU A 46 -8.19 4.19 1.45
CA LEU A 46 -7.32 3.29 0.69
C LEU A 46 -7.74 3.19 -0.78
N ASN A 47 -9.01 3.41 -1.08
CA ASN A 47 -9.45 3.54 -2.47
C ASN A 47 -8.89 4.83 -3.08
N ASP A 48 -8.82 5.92 -2.32
CA ASP A 48 -8.19 7.17 -2.77
C ASP A 48 -6.68 6.98 -3.03
N VAL A 49 -5.97 6.28 -2.14
CA VAL A 49 -4.54 5.92 -2.35
C VAL A 49 -4.38 5.06 -3.59
N ALA A 50 -5.23 4.04 -3.76
CA ALA A 50 -5.21 3.18 -4.93
C ALA A 50 -5.49 3.95 -6.22
N ASP A 51 -6.43 4.90 -6.21
CA ASP A 51 -6.75 5.73 -7.38
C ASP A 51 -5.61 6.71 -7.71
N ALA A 52 -4.97 7.29 -6.69
CA ALA A 52 -3.80 8.16 -6.86
C ALA A 52 -2.62 7.46 -7.56
N VAL A 53 -2.43 6.16 -7.33
CA VAL A 53 -1.37 5.36 -7.96
C VAL A 53 -1.81 4.65 -9.24
N ARG A 54 -3.09 4.70 -9.59
CA ARG A 54 -3.63 4.11 -10.82
C ARG A 54 -2.83 4.44 -12.09
N PRO A 55 -2.44 5.69 -12.39
CA PRO A 55 -1.66 5.99 -13.60
C PRO A 55 -0.29 5.29 -13.61
N GLN A 56 0.35 5.14 -12.44
CA GLN A 56 1.63 4.45 -12.32
C GLN A 56 1.47 2.93 -12.59
N LEU A 57 0.36 2.34 -12.14
CA LEU A 57 0.05 0.93 -12.42
C LEU A 57 -0.30 0.71 -13.90
N GLU A 58 -1.04 1.63 -14.50
CA GLU A 58 -1.36 1.60 -15.93
C GLU A 58 -0.09 1.72 -16.77
N GLU A 59 0.86 2.56 -16.39
CA GLU A 59 2.16 2.70 -17.06
C GLU A 59 3.06 1.47 -16.87
N MET A 60 3.19 0.95 -15.64
CA MET A 60 4.01 -0.24 -15.40
C MET A 60 3.43 -1.50 -16.06
N ARG A 61 2.10 -1.62 -16.16
CA ARG A 61 1.43 -2.82 -16.72
C ARG A 61 1.22 -2.68 -18.22
N GLY A 62 0.94 -1.48 -18.67
CA GLY A 62 0.78 -1.16 -20.06
C GLY A 62 2.10 -1.25 -20.77
N GLU A 63 2.31 -2.30 -21.57
CA GLU A 63 3.42 -2.38 -22.52
C GLU A 63 3.38 -1.25 -23.57
N ARG A 64 2.30 -0.44 -23.59
CA ARG A 64 2.08 0.69 -24.48
C ARG A 64 1.53 1.91 -23.74
N PRO A 65 1.93 3.13 -24.14
CA PRO A 65 1.38 4.36 -23.59
C PRO A 65 -0.13 4.44 -23.89
N GLY A 66 -0.91 4.80 -22.86
CA GLY A 66 -2.37 4.91 -22.95
C GLY A 66 -3.14 3.62 -22.64
N PHE A 67 -2.48 2.57 -22.15
CA PHE A 67 -3.16 1.43 -21.56
C PHE A 67 -4.01 1.89 -20.36
N ARG A 68 -5.24 1.40 -20.26
CA ARG A 68 -6.14 1.70 -19.15
C ARG A 68 -6.83 0.45 -18.65
N PHE A 69 -7.10 0.43 -17.36
CA PHE A 69 -7.90 -0.62 -16.76
C PHE A 69 -9.38 -0.43 -17.03
N ASP A 70 -10.06 -1.52 -17.39
CA ASP A 70 -11.50 -1.53 -17.68
C ASP A 70 -12.33 -1.46 -16.40
N ALA A 71 -11.87 -2.17 -15.37
CA ALA A 71 -12.36 -2.09 -14.00
C ALA A 71 -11.21 -1.71 -13.07
N TYR A 72 -11.50 -1.06 -11.93
CA TYR A 72 -10.47 -0.77 -10.93
C TYR A 72 -11.10 -0.82 -9.53
N LYS A 73 -10.96 -1.97 -8.85
CA LYS A 73 -11.56 -2.20 -7.54
C LYS A 73 -10.61 -2.92 -6.61
N VAL A 74 -10.34 -2.34 -5.45
CA VAL A 74 -9.56 -3.01 -4.39
C VAL A 74 -10.43 -4.10 -3.76
N LEU A 75 -9.92 -5.34 -3.73
CA LEU A 75 -10.58 -6.52 -3.17
C LEU A 75 -10.06 -6.85 -1.78
N GLU A 76 -8.75 -6.75 -1.59
CA GLU A 76 -8.08 -7.02 -0.31
C GLU A 76 -6.95 -6.04 -0.12
N PHE A 77 -6.62 -5.73 1.13
CA PHE A 77 -5.45 -4.96 1.47
C PHE A 77 -4.72 -5.53 2.68
N ARG A 78 -3.44 -5.16 2.78
CA ARG A 78 -2.62 -5.22 3.99
C ARG A 78 -1.85 -3.93 4.09
N GLN A 79 -1.56 -3.52 5.31
CA GLN A 79 -0.73 -2.36 5.59
C GLN A 79 0.41 -2.74 6.54
N GLN A 80 1.51 -2.01 6.43
CA GLN A 80 2.67 -2.10 7.29
C GLN A 80 3.12 -0.69 7.66
N VAL A 81 3.30 -0.46 8.95
CA VAL A 81 3.84 0.80 9.47
C VAL A 81 5.35 0.79 9.34
N VAL A 82 5.89 1.78 8.63
CA VAL A 82 7.34 2.03 8.45
C VAL A 82 7.64 3.51 8.75
N ALA A 83 8.71 4.09 8.21
CA ALA A 83 8.89 5.55 8.15
C ALA A 83 7.93 6.18 7.10
N GLY A 84 6.62 5.94 7.28
CA GLY A 84 5.57 6.05 6.27
C GLY A 84 4.61 4.88 6.40
N MET A 85 3.86 4.59 5.34
CA MET A 85 2.97 3.43 5.24
C MET A 85 3.28 2.64 3.98
N VAL A 86 3.37 1.32 4.12
CA VAL A 86 3.39 0.41 2.97
C VAL A 86 2.05 -0.29 2.88
N TYR A 87 1.40 -0.20 1.73
CA TYR A 87 0.16 -0.91 1.43
C TYR A 87 0.41 -2.00 0.40
N HIS A 88 -0.16 -3.17 0.64
CA HIS A 88 -0.29 -4.24 -0.34
C HIS A 88 -1.74 -4.31 -0.74
N PHE A 89 -2.04 -4.06 -2.01
CA PHE A 89 -3.39 -4.11 -2.54
C PHE A 89 -3.55 -5.29 -3.49
N LYS A 90 -4.69 -5.97 -3.37
CA LYS A 90 -5.22 -6.82 -4.43
C LYS A 90 -6.27 -6.05 -5.19
N ILE A 91 -5.99 -5.71 -6.44
CA ILE A 91 -6.83 -4.85 -7.26
C ILE A 91 -7.38 -5.68 -8.43
N ARG A 92 -8.69 -5.70 -8.59
CA ARG A 92 -9.34 -6.21 -9.79
C ARG A 92 -9.28 -5.13 -10.87
N VAL A 93 -8.66 -5.49 -11.99
CA VAL A 93 -8.33 -4.58 -13.08
C VAL A 93 -9.13 -4.82 -14.38
N GLY A 94 -9.98 -5.84 -14.39
CA GLY A 94 -10.84 -6.17 -15.52
C GLY A 94 -12.11 -6.92 -15.10
N GLU A 95 -12.94 -7.25 -16.08
CA GLU A 95 -14.20 -7.97 -15.86
C GLU A 95 -14.00 -9.46 -15.57
N ARG A 96 -12.85 -10.06 -15.92
CA ARG A 96 -12.59 -11.47 -15.65
C ARG A 96 -11.93 -11.68 -14.28
N ASP A 97 -12.15 -12.85 -13.71
CA ASP A 97 -11.56 -13.23 -12.41
C ASP A 97 -10.04 -13.46 -12.49
N ASP A 98 -9.47 -13.61 -13.69
CA ASP A 98 -8.03 -13.69 -13.94
C ASP A 98 -7.34 -12.32 -14.18
N ASP A 99 -8.10 -11.23 -14.16
CA ASP A 99 -7.59 -9.86 -14.28
C ASP A 99 -7.45 -9.20 -12.91
N CYS A 100 -6.58 -9.76 -12.06
CA CYS A 100 -6.19 -9.16 -10.79
C CYS A 100 -4.71 -8.75 -10.79
N LEU A 101 -4.38 -7.89 -9.84
CA LEU A 101 -3.06 -7.30 -9.65
C LEU A 101 -2.74 -7.30 -8.16
N HIS A 102 -1.52 -7.68 -7.80
CA HIS A 102 -0.95 -7.34 -6.50
C HIS A 102 -0.04 -6.12 -6.68
N ALA A 103 -0.35 -5.05 -5.95
CA ALA A 103 0.42 -3.81 -5.97
C ALA A 103 0.99 -3.54 -4.58
N LYS A 104 2.27 -3.17 -4.52
CA LYS A 104 2.91 -2.62 -3.34
C LYS A 104 3.04 -1.11 -3.51
N VAL A 105 2.38 -0.38 -2.64
CA VAL A 105 2.35 1.08 -2.64
C VAL A 105 3.07 1.57 -1.40
N PHE A 106 3.97 2.52 -1.57
CA PHE A 106 4.59 3.25 -0.48
C PHE A 106 3.99 4.64 -0.41
N GLU A 107 3.40 4.95 0.74
CA GLU A 107 2.92 6.27 1.10
C GLU A 107 3.93 6.90 2.08
N PRO A 108 4.67 7.93 1.65
CA PRO A 108 5.58 8.66 2.51
C PRO A 108 4.83 9.43 3.60
N LEU A 109 5.57 9.89 4.61
CA LEU A 109 4.97 10.66 5.70
C LEU A 109 4.41 11.99 5.18
N PRO A 110 3.30 12.50 5.74
CA PRO A 110 2.60 13.68 5.23
C PRO A 110 3.44 14.96 5.23
N HIS A 111 4.52 15.01 6.02
CA HIS A 111 5.44 16.15 6.06
C HIS A 111 6.42 16.20 4.89
N THR A 112 6.58 15.11 4.13
CA THR A 112 7.47 15.05 2.96
C THR A 112 6.81 15.74 1.75
N GLY A 113 5.48 15.82 1.71
CA GLY A 113 4.73 16.43 0.61
C GLY A 113 4.69 15.60 -0.68
N ASP A 114 5.31 14.43 -0.66
CA ASP A 114 5.28 13.45 -1.74
C ASP A 114 3.98 12.63 -1.72
N GLY A 115 3.49 12.25 -2.90
CA GLY A 115 2.32 11.38 -3.05
C GLY A 115 2.67 9.90 -2.93
N PRO A 116 1.65 9.01 -2.92
CA PRO A 116 1.88 7.57 -2.91
C PRO A 116 2.55 7.10 -4.21
N VAL A 117 3.47 6.14 -4.08
CA VAL A 117 4.27 5.61 -5.19
C VAL A 117 4.14 4.10 -5.28
N VAL A 118 3.98 3.58 -6.50
CA VAL A 118 4.03 2.13 -6.74
C VAL A 118 5.48 1.68 -6.67
N VAL A 119 5.77 0.78 -5.75
CA VAL A 119 7.09 0.17 -5.61
C VAL A 119 7.22 -1.07 -6.49
N VAL A 120 6.19 -1.93 -6.47
CA VAL A 120 6.16 -3.19 -7.21
C VAL A 120 4.73 -3.47 -7.65
N GLN A 121 4.58 -4.09 -8.82
CA GLN A 121 3.33 -4.69 -9.25
C GLN A 121 3.54 -6.08 -9.86
N GLU A 122 2.62 -7.00 -9.59
CA GLU A 122 2.62 -8.35 -10.15
C GLU A 122 1.22 -8.75 -10.62
N ARG A 123 1.16 -9.53 -11.70
CA ARG A 123 -0.10 -10.13 -12.16
C ARG A 123 -0.57 -11.18 -11.15
N ALA A 124 -1.85 -11.14 -10.80
CA ALA A 124 -2.49 -12.09 -9.89
C ALA A 124 -3.85 -12.52 -10.43
N THR A 125 -4.46 -13.53 -9.82
CA THR A 125 -5.86 -13.91 -10.06
C THR A 125 -6.72 -13.69 -8.83
N LEU A 126 -8.04 -13.77 -8.97
CA LEU A 126 -8.97 -13.63 -7.86
C LEU A 126 -8.82 -14.76 -6.82
N GLN A 127 -8.31 -15.93 -7.21
CA GLN A 127 -8.07 -17.06 -6.31
C GLN A 127 -6.74 -16.97 -5.57
N ASP A 128 -5.76 -16.22 -6.08
CA ASP A 128 -4.46 -16.05 -5.42
C ASP A 128 -4.61 -15.28 -4.11
N PRO A 129 -4.06 -15.74 -2.98
CA PRO A 129 -4.05 -14.97 -1.75
C PRO A 129 -3.21 -13.70 -1.92
N LEU A 130 -3.59 -12.61 -1.23
CA LEU A 130 -2.80 -11.38 -1.22
C LEU A 130 -1.38 -11.65 -0.69
N LYS A 131 -0.39 -11.46 -1.57
CA LYS A 131 1.03 -11.64 -1.28
C LYS A 131 1.64 -10.35 -0.74
N ILE A 132 2.55 -10.49 0.22
CA ILE A 132 3.44 -9.42 0.64
C ILE A 132 4.61 -9.40 -0.35
N LEU A 133 4.76 -8.29 -1.07
CA LEU A 133 5.76 -8.06 -2.11
C LEU A 133 6.93 -7.22 -1.61
#